data_AF-A0A6A8QGC4-F1
#
_entry.id   AF-A0A6A8QGC4-F1
#
_cell.length_a   1.000
_cell.length_b   1.000
_cell.length_c   1.000
_cell.angle_alpha   90.00
_cell.angle_beta   90.00
_cell.angle_gamma   90.00
#
_symmetry.space_group_name_H-M   'P 1'
#
loop_
_entity.id
_entity.type
_entity.pdbx_description
1 polymer ?
#
loop_
_entity_poly.entity_id
_entity_poly.type
_entity_poly.pdbx_seq_one_letter_code
_entity_poly.pdbx_strand_id
1 'polypeptide(L)'
;MTDHPAYTGLAPPPEARCQAYATLFHEALDPDLLAAIRDATQRSWVLGPDRFQAEIAAALQRRTTPPRRGRPPKTEKPTEIFDEEQPKLL
;
A
#
# COMPACT_ATOMS: atom_id res chain seq x y z
N MET A 1 33.05 -4.31 -5.89
CA MET A 1 31.74 -3.64 -6.06
C MET A 1 32.01 -2.38 -6.85
N THR A 2 31.42 -2.25 -8.03
CA THR A 2 31.75 -1.18 -9.01
C THR A 2 30.51 -0.37 -9.31
N ASP A 3 30.65 0.95 -9.44
CA ASP A 3 29.54 1.86 -9.71
C ASP A 3 28.92 1.61 -11.10
N HIS A 4 27.59 1.73 -11.18
CA HIS A 4 26.86 1.53 -12.43
C HIS A 4 27.06 2.70 -13.41
N PRO A 5 27.20 2.47 -14.73
CA PRO A 5 27.41 3.53 -15.74
C PRO A 5 26.37 4.65 -15.71
N ALA A 6 25.10 4.31 -15.44
CA ALA A 6 24.04 5.32 -15.33
C ALA A 6 24.27 6.30 -14.17
N TYR A 7 24.93 5.86 -13.09
CA TYR A 7 25.30 6.73 -11.98
C TYR A 7 26.53 7.56 -12.32
N THR A 8 27.60 6.92 -12.82
CA THR A 8 28.86 7.61 -13.17
C THR A 8 28.68 8.62 -14.31
N GLY A 9 27.69 8.42 -15.18
CA GLY A 9 27.32 9.35 -16.25
C GLY A 9 26.60 10.63 -15.78
N LEU A 10 26.15 10.72 -14.52
CA LEU A 10 25.46 11.92 -14.01
C LEU A 10 26.40 13.11 -13.87
N ALA A 11 27.63 12.88 -13.40
CA ALA A 11 28.71 13.86 -13.45
C ALA A 11 30.08 13.18 -13.25
N PRO A 12 31.17 13.77 -13.78
CA PRO A 12 32.52 13.24 -13.59
C PRO A 12 33.02 13.33 -12.13
N PRO A 13 33.01 14.52 -11.48
CA PRO A 13 33.42 14.62 -10.08
C PRO A 13 32.43 13.89 -9.17
N PRO A 14 32.89 13.10 -8.18
CA PRO A 14 32.01 12.41 -7.23
C PRO A 14 31.00 13.34 -6.53
N GLU A 15 31.44 14.53 -6.15
CA GLU A 15 30.62 15.49 -5.41
C GLU A 15 29.53 16.12 -6.29
N ALA A 16 29.89 16.50 -7.52
CA ALA A 16 28.94 16.95 -8.53
C ALA A 16 27.96 15.83 -8.92
N ARG A 17 28.40 14.57 -8.90
CA ARG A 17 27.56 13.41 -9.19
C ARG A 17 26.51 13.20 -8.11
N CYS A 18 26.89 13.32 -6.84
CA CYS A 18 25.95 13.28 -5.72
C CYS A 18 24.90 14.40 -5.82
N GLN A 19 25.32 15.63 -6.15
CA GLN A 19 24.41 16.76 -6.33
C GLN A 19 23.47 16.56 -7.53
N ALA A 20 23.98 16.10 -8.66
CA ALA A 20 23.19 15.80 -9.86
C ALA A 20 22.13 14.73 -9.56
N TYR A 21 22.52 13.66 -8.84
CA TYR A 21 21.59 12.61 -8.41
C TYR A 21 20.50 13.15 -7.48
N ALA A 22 20.85 13.96 -6.49
CA ALA A 22 19.88 14.57 -5.57
C ALA A 22 18.90 15.51 -6.31
N THR A 23 19.37 16.19 -7.35
CA THR A 23 18.57 17.12 -8.15
C THR A 23 17.43 16.41 -8.90
N LEU A 24 17.60 15.12 -9.27
CA LEU A 24 16.55 14.31 -9.89
C LEU A 24 15.30 14.17 -9.00
N PHE A 25 15.43 14.42 -7.70
CA PHE A 25 14.36 14.33 -6.70
C PHE A 25 14.10 15.66 -6.00
N HIS A 26 14.63 16.76 -6.52
CA HIS A 26 14.53 18.09 -5.88
C HIS A 26 13.14 18.72 -6.06
N GLU A 27 12.41 18.38 -7.13
CA GLU A 27 10.98 18.67 -7.18
C GLU A 27 10.31 17.96 -6.00
N ALA A 28 9.47 18.69 -5.27
CA ALA A 28 8.84 18.17 -4.06
C ALA A 28 8.00 16.94 -4.40
N LEU A 29 8.57 15.75 -4.18
CA LEU A 29 7.82 14.51 -4.16
C LEU A 29 6.70 14.68 -3.14
N ASP A 30 5.48 14.34 -3.56
CA ASP A 30 4.32 14.36 -2.68
C ASP A 30 4.68 13.64 -1.37
N PRO A 31 4.59 14.31 -0.20
CA PRO A 31 4.91 13.72 1.09
C PRO A 31 4.16 12.41 1.34
N ASP A 32 2.93 12.28 0.85
CA ASP A 32 2.11 11.08 1.00
C ASP A 32 2.64 9.93 0.14
N LEU A 33 3.06 10.23 -1.10
CA LEU A 33 3.70 9.24 -1.97
C LEU A 33 5.03 8.76 -1.36
N LEU A 34 5.83 9.69 -0.83
CA LEU A 34 7.10 9.36 -0.20
C LEU A 34 6.90 8.50 1.06
N ALA A 35 5.86 8.79 1.86
CA ALA A 35 5.47 7.96 3.00
C ALA A 35 5.04 6.55 2.54
N ALA A 36 4.26 6.45 1.46
CA ALA A 36 3.84 5.16 0.90
C ALA A 36 5.02 4.32 0.39
N ILE A 37 5.98 4.94 -0.34
CA ILE A 37 7.20 4.26 -0.80
C ILE A 37 8.01 3.72 0.39
N ARG A 38 8.17 4.53 1.45
CA ARG A 38 8.91 4.14 2.65
C ARG A 38 8.22 2.98 3.38
N ASP A 39 6.91 3.06 3.58
CA ASP A 39 6.14 1.99 4.21
C ASP A 39 6.25 0.68 3.44
N ALA A 40 6.05 0.75 2.12
CA ALA A 40 6.15 -0.38 1.23
C ALA A 40 7.54 -1.04 1.25
N THR A 41 8.58 -0.22 1.20
CA THR A 41 9.97 -0.71 1.19
C THR A 41 10.35 -1.33 2.54
N GLN A 42 10.07 -0.65 3.65
CA GLN A 42 10.47 -1.11 4.99
C GLN A 42 9.77 -2.41 5.38
N ARG A 43 8.52 -2.60 4.95
CA ARG A 43 7.68 -3.74 5.34
C ARG A 43 7.54 -4.77 4.21
N SER A 44 8.25 -4.58 3.09
CA SER A 44 8.15 -5.41 1.89
C SER A 44 6.71 -5.56 1.38
N TRP A 45 5.92 -4.49 1.49
CA TRP A 45 4.58 -4.37 0.91
C TRP A 45 4.62 -3.89 -0.53
N VAL A 46 3.52 -4.08 -1.24
CA VAL A 46 3.38 -3.63 -2.61
C VAL A 46 2.92 -2.17 -2.62
N LEU A 47 3.65 -1.33 -3.33
CA LEU A 47 3.25 0.05 -3.62
C LEU A 47 2.28 0.07 -4.79
N GLY A 48 1.12 0.72 -4.64
CA GLY A 48 0.15 0.88 -5.72
C GLY A 48 -1.29 0.93 -5.23
N PRO A 49 -2.28 1.02 -6.12
CA PRO A 49 -3.69 0.98 -5.75
C PRO A 49 -4.13 -0.41 -5.23
N ASP A 50 -5.19 -0.46 -4.44
CA ASP A 50 -5.70 -1.69 -3.81
C ASP A 50 -5.90 -2.85 -4.79
N ARG A 51 -6.41 -2.56 -6.00
CA ARG A 51 -6.57 -3.56 -7.07
C ARG A 51 -5.26 -4.25 -7.42
N PHE A 52 -4.19 -3.48 -7.56
CA PHE A 52 -2.87 -3.98 -7.94
C PHE A 52 -2.24 -4.75 -6.80
N GLN A 53 -2.40 -4.25 -5.57
CA GLN A 53 -1.92 -4.97 -4.39
C GLN A 53 -2.60 -6.34 -4.25
N ALA A 54 -3.90 -6.44 -4.52
CA ALA A 54 -4.66 -7.69 -4.50
C ALA A 54 -4.24 -8.66 -5.61
N GLU A 55 -4.01 -8.16 -6.83
CA GLU A 55 -3.49 -8.97 -7.95
C GLU A 55 -2.12 -9.57 -7.61
N ILE A 56 -1.20 -8.78 -7.05
CA ILE A 56 0.12 -9.27 -6.64
C ILE A 56 0.02 -10.23 -5.46
N ALA A 57 -0.91 -10.00 -4.52
CA ALA A 57 -1.16 -10.94 -3.41
C ALA A 57 -1.58 -12.32 -3.94
N ALA A 58 -2.49 -12.34 -4.92
CA ALA A 58 -2.97 -13.56 -5.55
C ALA A 58 -1.87 -14.25 -6.35
N ALA A 59 -1.07 -13.48 -7.10
CA ALA A 59 0.02 -14.00 -7.92
C ALA A 59 1.18 -14.60 -7.10
N LEU A 60 1.52 -14.00 -5.97
CA LEU A 60 2.58 -14.46 -5.07
C LEU A 60 2.10 -15.42 -3.98
N GLN A 61 0.78 -15.62 -3.86
CA GLN A 61 0.13 -16.36 -2.78
C GLN A 61 0.61 -15.93 -1.38
N ARG A 62 0.93 -14.64 -1.26
CA ARG A 62 1.46 -14.01 -0.05
C ARG A 62 0.68 -12.74 0.23
N ARG A 63 0.53 -12.39 1.50
CA ARG A 63 0.02 -11.07 1.88
C ARG A 63 1.02 -10.00 1.45
N THR A 64 0.52 -8.99 0.75
CA THR A 64 1.30 -7.89 0.18
C THR A 64 0.86 -6.53 0.72
N THR A 65 -0.10 -6.52 1.66
CA THR A 65 -0.72 -5.32 2.22
C THR A 65 -0.74 -5.38 3.75
N PRO A 66 -0.71 -4.23 4.44
CA PRO A 66 -0.95 -4.18 5.88
C PRO A 66 -2.32 -4.77 6.22
N PRO A 67 -2.48 -5.46 7.37
CA PRO A 67 -3.79 -5.82 7.86
C PRO A 67 -4.59 -4.56 8.17
N ARG A 68 -5.90 -4.57 7.91
CA ARG A 68 -6.80 -3.53 8.41
C ARG A 68 -6.66 -3.48 9.93
N ARG A 69 -6.14 -2.35 10.44
CA ARG A 69 -5.95 -2.13 11.88
C ARG A 69 -7.30 -1.78 12.50
N GLY A 70 -7.73 -2.53 13.51
CA GLY A 70 -8.95 -2.24 14.27
C GLY A 70 -9.83 -3.48 14.51
N ARG A 71 -10.79 -3.35 15.45
CA ARG A 71 -11.81 -4.37 15.71
C ARG A 71 -12.73 -4.48 14.48
N PRO A 72 -13.10 -5.69 14.03
CA PRO A 72 -14.13 -5.85 13.01
C PRO A 72 -15.42 -5.12 13.43
N PRO A 73 -16.11 -4.43 12.51
CA PRO A 73 -17.40 -3.82 12.81
C PRO A 73 -18.39 -4.90 13.29
N LYS A 74 -19.23 -4.55 14.26
CA LYS A 74 -20.28 -5.46 14.76
C LYS A 74 -21.28 -5.69 13.63
N THR A 75 -21.34 -6.91 13.10
CA THR A 75 -22.42 -7.31 12.20
C THR A 75 -23.72 -7.35 12.98
N GLU A 76 -24.70 -6.55 12.59
CA GLU A 76 -26.07 -6.70 13.06
C GLU A 76 -26.57 -8.05 12.53
N LYS A 77 -26.96 -8.95 13.44
CA LYS A 77 -27.62 -10.20 13.06
C LYS A 77 -28.94 -9.81 12.39
N PRO A 78 -29.32 -10.44 11.27
CA PRO A 78 -30.66 -10.26 10.71
C PRO A 78 -31.69 -10.45 11.83
N THR A 79 -32.48 -9.42 12.08
CA THR A 79 -33.62 -9.50 12.98
C THR A 79 -34.58 -10.49 12.34
N GLU A 80 -34.62 -11.71 12.86
CA GLU A 80 -35.68 -12.67 12.55
C GLU A 80 -36.98 -12.02 13.00
N ILE A 81 -37.74 -11.47 12.04
CA ILE A 81 -39.12 -11.08 12.25
C ILE A 81 -39.88 -12.39 12.39
N PHE A 82 -40.16 -12.79 13.63
CA PHE A 82 -41.14 -13.83 13.90
C PHE A 82 -42.51 -13.19 13.65
N ASP A 83 -43.14 -13.55 12.54
CA ASP A 83 -44.55 -13.27 12.33
C ASP A 83 -45.34 -14.06 13.39
N GLU A 84 -45.65 -13.40 14.51
CA GLU A 84 -46.63 -13.86 15.49
C GLU A 84 -48.04 -13.75 14.88
N GLU A 85 -48.42 -14.72 14.05
CA GLU A 85 -49.85 -15.03 13.89
C GLU A 85 -50.32 -15.81 15.12
N GLN A 86 -50.83 -15.07 16.11
CA GLN A 86 -51.65 -15.59 17.20
C GLN A 86 -53.14 -15.27 16.93
N PRO A 87 -54.06 -16.07 17.50
CA PRO A 87 -55.06 -16.84 16.77
C PRO A 87 -56.39 -16.11 16.59
N LYS A 88 -57.22 -16.55 15.64
CA LYS A 88 -58.65 -16.22 15.65
C LYS A 88 -59.48 -17.45 16.03
N LEU A 89 -59.96 -17.39 17.25
CA LEU A 89 -61.02 -18.19 17.83
C LEU A 89 -62.32 -17.96 17.04
N LEU A 90 -62.87 -19.00 16.40
CA LEU A 90 -64.30 -19.34 16.38
C LEU A 90 -64.50 -20.73 15.75
#